data_AF-A0A0J7K759-F1
#
_entry.id   AF-A0A0J7K759-F1
#
_cell.length_a   1.000
_cell.length_b   1.000
_cell.length_c   1.000
_cell.angle_alpha   90.00
_cell.angle_beta   90.00
_cell.angle_gamma   90.00
#
_symmetry.space_group_name_H-M   'P 1'
#
loop_
_entity.id
_entity.type
_entity.pdbx_description
1 polymer ?
#
loop_
_entity_poly.entity_id
_entity_poly.type
_entity_poly.pdbx_seq_one_letter_code
_entity_poly.pdbx_strand_id
1 'polypeptide(L)'
;MEVVKRFAKRILVLDKGKLIEDCSLSHFVRNEPEHPALKPLLAEIQPQLPDNFAKQLQPNRSSGCNEAVARVYLEGRHVTDPLFSELATKFGVQTRLLQGGVNEIGDQSACDIIVSLSGEKCDEAIQWVNQKAQAFRLLGWLCHQ
;
A
#
# COMPACT_ATOMS: atom_id res chain seq x y z
N MET A 1 -2.01 18.90 -0.63
CA MET A 1 -1.62 18.09 -1.81
C MET A 1 -2.80 17.56 -2.66
N GLU A 2 -4.06 17.95 -2.43
CA GLU A 2 -5.24 17.44 -3.19
C GLU A 2 -5.17 17.75 -4.70
N VAL A 3 -4.69 18.94 -5.08
CA VAL A 3 -4.61 19.37 -6.49
C VAL A 3 -3.64 18.51 -7.31
N VAL A 4 -2.53 18.08 -6.70
CA VAL A 4 -1.52 17.24 -7.36
C VAL A 4 -2.11 15.88 -7.70
N LYS A 5 -2.80 15.23 -6.76
CA LYS A 5 -3.47 13.93 -6.99
C LYS A 5 -4.47 14.00 -8.14
N ARG A 6 -5.22 15.10 -8.20
CA ARG A 6 -6.33 15.25 -9.13
C ARG A 6 -5.91 15.51 -10.58
N PHE A 7 -4.80 16.20 -10.81
CA PHE A 7 -4.46 16.66 -12.18
C PHE A 7 -3.04 16.32 -12.64
N ALA A 8 -2.12 15.99 -11.73
CA ALA A 8 -0.73 15.75 -12.12
C ALA A 8 -0.57 14.35 -12.72
N LYS A 9 -0.07 14.27 -13.95
CA LYS A 9 0.28 13.01 -14.61
C LYS A 9 1.74 12.62 -14.36
N ARG A 10 2.58 13.60 -14.05
CA ARG A 10 4.03 13.48 -13.88
C ARG A 10 4.48 14.33 -12.69
N ILE A 11 5.46 13.84 -11.95
CA ILE A 11 6.11 14.53 -10.84
C ILE A 11 7.56 14.79 -11.23
N LEU A 12 8.00 16.02 -11.00
CA LEU A 12 9.41 16.41 -11.02
C LEU A 12 9.75 16.93 -9.63
N VAL A 13 10.81 16.40 -9.02
CA VAL A 13 11.28 16.89 -7.72
C VAL A 13 12.67 17.47 -7.86
N LEU A 14 12.80 18.70 -7.35
CA LEU A 14 14.06 19.41 -7.27
C LEU A 14 14.55 19.41 -5.81
N ASP A 15 15.81 19.04 -5.60
CA ASP A 15 16.50 19.26 -4.33
C ASP A 15 17.77 20.09 -4.58
N LYS A 16 17.92 21.20 -3.86
CA LYS A 16 19.05 22.15 -3.99
C LYS A 16 19.36 22.55 -5.45
N GLY A 17 18.31 22.80 -6.23
CA GLY A 17 18.43 23.21 -7.64
C GLY A 17 18.81 22.09 -8.60
N LYS A 18 18.79 20.83 -8.16
CA LYS A 18 19.04 19.65 -9.01
C LYS A 18 17.77 18.83 -9.14
N LEU A 19 17.49 18.33 -10.34
CA LEU A 19 16.43 17.35 -10.58
C LEU A 19 16.86 16.02 -9.99
N ILE A 20 16.09 15.54 -9.01
CA ILE A 20 16.34 14.28 -8.30
C ILE A 20 15.30 13.20 -8.62
N GLU A 21 14.14 13.56 -9.16
CA GLU A 21 13.09 12.62 -9.56
C GLU A 21 12.32 13.17 -10.76
N ASP A 22 12.02 12.31 -11.73
CA ASP A 22 11.21 12.63 -12.90
C ASP A 22 10.46 11.38 -13.40
N CYS A 23 9.25 11.16 -12.88
CA CYS A 23 8.45 9.97 -13.20
C CYS A 23 6.94 10.28 -13.21
N SER A 24 6.12 9.30 -13.62
CA SER A 24 4.66 9.46 -13.55
C SER A 24 4.19 9.51 -12.09
N LEU A 25 3.10 10.23 -11.82
CA LEU A 25 2.54 10.27 -10.46
C LEU A 25 2.19 8.85 -9.98
N SER A 26 1.61 8.01 -10.86
CA SER A 26 1.33 6.60 -10.60
C SER A 26 2.58 5.78 -10.23
N HIS A 27 3.73 6.09 -10.84
CA HIS A 27 5.00 5.44 -10.50
C HIS A 27 5.51 5.93 -9.15
N PHE A 28 5.41 7.23 -8.89
CA PHE A 28 5.83 7.81 -7.62
C PHE A 28 5.05 7.23 -6.44
N VAL A 29 3.72 7.10 -6.55
CA VAL A 29 2.87 6.62 -5.45
C VAL A 29 2.98 5.13 -5.16
N ARG A 30 3.45 4.30 -6.09
CA ARG A 30 3.51 2.84 -5.88
C ARG A 30 4.87 2.34 -5.40
N ASN A 31 5.91 3.13 -5.58
CA ASN A 31 7.29 2.74 -5.31
C ASN A 31 7.83 3.39 -4.03
N GLU A 32 8.80 2.73 -3.37
CA GLU A 32 9.60 3.41 -2.35
C GLU A 32 10.61 4.32 -3.05
N PRO A 33 10.70 5.60 -2.69
CA PRO A 33 11.67 6.48 -3.28
C PRO A 33 13.07 6.12 -2.78
N GLU A 34 14.03 6.09 -3.70
CA GLU A 34 15.45 5.89 -3.35
C GLU A 34 16.00 7.09 -2.57
N HIS A 35 15.58 8.30 -2.94
CA HIS A 35 16.09 9.52 -2.36
C HIS A 35 15.32 9.91 -1.07
N PRO A 36 16.00 10.10 0.08
CA PRO A 36 15.34 10.33 1.36
C PRO A 36 14.49 11.61 1.40
N ALA A 37 14.87 12.64 0.62
CA ALA A 37 14.10 13.88 0.51
C ALA A 37 12.69 13.69 -0.10
N LEU A 38 12.43 12.57 -0.77
CA LEU A 38 11.14 12.25 -1.37
C LEU A 38 10.19 11.56 -0.39
N LYS A 39 10.68 11.01 0.72
CA LYS A 39 9.85 10.30 1.70
C LYS A 39 8.75 11.18 2.29
N PRO A 40 9.00 12.45 2.70
CA PRO A 40 7.94 13.33 3.19
C PRO A 40 6.89 13.62 2.11
N LEU A 41 7.34 13.89 0.88
CA LEU A 41 6.44 14.15 -0.26
C LEU A 41 5.55 12.94 -0.55
N LEU A 42 6.13 11.74 -0.52
CA LEU A 42 5.39 10.51 -0.71
C LEU A 42 4.38 10.29 0.43
N ALA A 43 4.78 10.54 1.67
CA ALA A 43 3.93 10.36 2.85
C ALA A 43 2.67 11.25 2.83
N GLU A 44 2.74 12.44 2.21
CA GLU A 44 1.59 13.33 2.04
C GLU A 44 0.56 12.81 1.01
N ILE A 45 1.00 11.96 0.07
CA ILE A 45 0.15 11.46 -1.01
C ILE A 45 -0.44 10.09 -0.62
N GLN A 46 0.36 9.28 0.05
CA GLN A 46 0.06 7.91 0.40
C GLN A 46 -0.77 7.78 1.69
N PRO A 47 -1.69 6.80 1.78
CA PRO A 47 -2.26 6.38 3.05
C PRO A 47 -1.16 6.03 4.05
N GLN A 48 -1.30 6.53 5.28
CA GLN A 48 -0.40 6.23 6.38
C GLN A 48 -1.06 5.23 7.34
N LEU A 49 -0.27 4.27 7.83
CA LEU A 49 -0.76 3.35 8.87
C LEU A 49 -1.08 4.17 10.13
N PRO A 50 -2.31 4.09 10.67
CA PRO A 50 -2.67 4.85 11.87
C PRO A 50 -1.76 4.51 13.06
N ASP A 51 -1.47 5.51 13.90
CA ASP A 51 -0.47 5.44 14.98
C ASP A 51 -0.69 4.28 15.96
N ASN A 52 -1.96 3.94 16.23
CA ASN A 52 -2.31 2.83 17.12
C ASN A 52 -1.81 1.48 16.58
N PHE A 53 -1.84 1.27 15.26
CA PHE A 53 -1.29 0.08 14.62
C PHE A 53 0.22 0.18 14.44
N ALA A 54 0.72 1.35 14.04
CA ALA A 54 2.16 1.57 13.83
C ALA A 54 2.98 1.28 15.10
N LYS A 55 2.48 1.66 16.28
CA LYS A 55 3.15 1.39 17.58
C LYS A 55 3.20 -0.09 17.95
N GLN A 56 2.30 -0.90 17.41
CA GLN A 56 2.19 -2.34 17.70
C GLN A 56 2.84 -3.21 16.61
N LEU A 57 3.28 -2.58 15.52
CA LEU A 57 3.82 -3.27 14.37
C LEU A 57 5.20 -3.83 14.69
N GLN A 58 5.36 -5.14 14.50
CA GLN A 58 6.63 -5.84 14.61
C GLN A 58 7.19 -6.14 13.22
N PRO A 59 8.52 -6.07 13.03
CA PRO A 59 9.13 -6.36 11.74
C PRO A 59 9.02 -7.83 11.34
N ASN A 60 9.01 -8.74 12.33
CA ASN A 60 9.04 -10.18 12.11
C ASN A 60 7.85 -10.86 12.77
N ARG A 61 7.39 -11.94 12.14
CA ARG A 61 6.38 -12.85 12.70
C ARG A 61 6.93 -13.54 13.96
N SER A 62 6.12 -13.61 15.00
CA SER A 62 6.48 -14.28 16.27
C SER A 62 5.26 -14.93 16.92
N SER A 63 5.46 -15.67 18.00
CA SER A 63 4.34 -16.26 18.75
C SER A 63 3.43 -15.14 19.28
N GLY A 64 2.17 -15.13 18.84
CA GLY A 64 1.20 -14.07 19.13
C GLY A 64 1.15 -12.95 18.07
N CYS A 65 2.15 -12.83 17.18
CA CYS A 65 2.16 -11.84 16.10
C CYS A 65 2.02 -12.51 14.73
N ASN A 66 0.77 -12.81 14.37
CA ASN A 66 0.40 -13.58 13.17
C ASN A 66 -0.55 -12.84 12.21
N GLU A 67 -0.84 -11.57 12.47
CA GLU A 67 -1.63 -10.71 11.57
C GLU A 67 -0.68 -9.88 10.71
N ALA A 68 -0.55 -10.22 9.42
CA ALA A 68 0.31 -9.52 8.48
C ALA A 68 -0.30 -8.20 8.08
N VAL A 69 0.43 -7.10 8.21
CA VAL A 69 0.03 -5.79 7.70
C VAL A 69 0.74 -5.55 6.39
N ALA A 70 -0.04 -5.37 5.33
CA ALA A 70 0.47 -5.14 4.00
C ALA A 70 -0.18 -3.91 3.38
N ARG A 71 0.61 -3.22 2.58
CA ARG A 71 0.12 -2.22 1.66
C ARG A 71 -0.06 -2.84 0.28
N VAL A 72 -1.20 -2.55 -0.33
CA VAL A 72 -1.59 -3.05 -1.63
C VAL A 72 -1.99 -1.89 -2.51
N TYR A 73 -1.42 -1.85 -3.71
CA TYR A 73 -1.73 -0.85 -4.72
C TYR A 73 -2.24 -1.54 -5.99
N LEU A 74 -3.43 -1.14 -6.43
CA LEU A 74 -4.10 -1.65 -7.62
C LEU A 74 -4.42 -0.51 -8.59
N GLU A 75 -4.35 -0.76 -9.89
CA GLU A 75 -4.70 0.23 -10.92
C GLU A 75 -5.62 -0.33 -12.01
N GLY A 76 -6.36 0.58 -12.64
CA GLY A 76 -7.20 0.27 -13.79
C GLY A 76 -8.27 -0.77 -13.46
N ARG A 77 -8.40 -1.79 -14.32
CA ARG A 77 -9.45 -2.83 -14.16
C ARG A 77 -9.34 -3.64 -12.85
N HIS A 78 -8.16 -3.68 -12.24
CA HIS A 78 -7.93 -4.46 -11.03
C HIS A 78 -8.49 -3.80 -9.77
N VAL A 79 -8.81 -2.51 -9.83
CA VAL A 79 -9.43 -1.77 -8.72
C VAL A 79 -10.81 -2.35 -8.37
N THR A 80 -11.53 -2.87 -9.36
CA THR A 80 -12.87 -3.45 -9.17
C THR A 80 -12.85 -4.96 -8.93
N ASP A 81 -11.67 -5.59 -8.88
CA ASP A 81 -11.58 -7.01 -8.59
C ASP A 81 -12.05 -7.27 -7.15
N PRO A 82 -12.77 -8.38 -6.88
CA PRO A 82 -13.30 -8.70 -5.56
C PRO A 82 -12.22 -9.26 -4.61
N LEU A 83 -11.12 -8.52 -4.42
CA LEU A 83 -9.91 -8.94 -3.70
C LEU A 83 -10.22 -9.56 -2.34
N PHE A 84 -11.01 -8.89 -1.51
CA PHE A 84 -11.35 -9.35 -0.15
C PHE A 84 -12.16 -10.65 -0.18
N SER A 85 -13.13 -10.77 -1.09
CA SER A 85 -13.93 -11.98 -1.23
C SER A 85 -13.09 -13.15 -1.74
N GLU A 86 -12.17 -12.93 -2.67
CA GLU A 86 -11.23 -13.96 -3.14
C GLU A 86 -10.29 -14.41 -2.03
N LEU A 87 -9.81 -13.49 -1.19
CA LEU A 87 -8.97 -13.81 -0.04
C LEU A 87 -9.70 -14.70 0.97
N ALA A 88 -10.93 -14.32 1.33
CA ALA A 88 -11.77 -15.11 2.23
C ALA A 88 -12.11 -16.49 1.65
N THR A 89 -12.51 -16.57 0.39
CA THR A 89 -13.01 -17.82 -0.23
C THR A 89 -11.91 -18.80 -0.63
N LYS A 90 -10.77 -18.31 -1.15
CA LYS A 90 -9.67 -19.17 -1.62
C LYS A 90 -8.74 -19.61 -0.49
N PHE A 91 -8.48 -18.72 0.47
CA PHE A 91 -7.48 -18.96 1.51
C PHE A 91 -8.07 -19.07 2.91
N GLY A 92 -9.35 -18.73 3.11
CA GLY A 92 -9.96 -18.72 4.44
C GLY A 92 -9.37 -17.65 5.36
N VAL A 93 -8.72 -16.62 4.80
CA VAL A 93 -8.07 -15.56 5.59
C VAL A 93 -9.06 -14.45 5.91
N GLN A 94 -8.99 -13.95 7.15
CA GLN A 94 -9.68 -12.74 7.56
C GLN A 94 -8.87 -11.53 7.09
N THR A 95 -9.59 -10.55 6.52
CA THR A 95 -8.98 -9.32 6.02
C THR A 95 -9.63 -8.13 6.69
N ARG A 96 -8.83 -7.13 7.05
CA ARG A 96 -9.32 -5.85 7.55
C ARG A 96 -8.71 -4.72 6.76
N LEU A 97 -9.52 -3.74 6.37
CA LEU A 97 -9.04 -2.48 5.86
C LEU A 97 -8.61 -1.60 7.04
N LEU A 98 -7.32 -1.25 7.11
CA LEU A 98 -6.79 -0.38 8.15
C LEU A 98 -6.79 1.09 7.71
N GLN A 99 -6.46 1.36 6.45
CA GLN A 99 -6.44 2.71 5.87
C GLN A 99 -6.51 2.63 4.34
N GLY A 100 -6.98 3.70 3.70
CA GLY A 100 -6.87 3.92 2.26
C GLY A 100 -8.21 3.77 1.53
N GLY A 101 -8.14 3.65 0.21
CA GLY A 101 -9.34 3.51 -0.62
C GLY A 101 -9.06 3.69 -2.11
N VAL A 102 -10.13 3.87 -2.86
CA VAL A 102 -10.09 4.13 -4.30
C VAL A 102 -10.07 5.63 -4.53
N ASN A 103 -9.09 6.09 -5.32
CA ASN A 103 -8.95 7.46 -5.76
C ASN A 103 -8.75 7.50 -7.27
N GLU A 104 -8.94 8.68 -7.85
CA GLU A 104 -8.56 8.95 -9.24
C GLU A 104 -7.17 9.58 -9.27
N ILE A 105 -6.28 9.01 -10.08
CA ILE A 105 -4.95 9.55 -10.36
C ILE A 105 -4.91 9.88 -11.85
N GLY A 106 -5.09 11.17 -12.16
CA GLY A 106 -5.38 11.59 -13.53
C GLY A 106 -6.70 11.00 -14.02
N ASP A 107 -6.67 10.27 -15.14
CA ASP A 107 -7.86 9.67 -15.77
C ASP A 107 -8.05 8.18 -15.41
N GLN A 108 -7.29 7.66 -14.43
CA GLN A 108 -7.29 6.25 -14.05
C GLN A 108 -7.69 6.08 -12.59
N SER A 109 -8.55 5.08 -12.32
CA SER A 109 -8.82 4.65 -10.95
C SER A 109 -7.61 3.89 -10.39
N ALA A 110 -7.22 4.25 -9.18
CA ALA A 110 -6.19 3.58 -8.39
C ALA A 110 -6.75 3.27 -7.00
N CYS A 111 -6.40 2.10 -6.46
CA CYS A 111 -6.71 1.71 -5.10
C CYS A 111 -5.41 1.59 -4.33
N ASP A 112 -5.27 2.39 -3.28
CA ASP A 112 -4.11 2.38 -2.40
C ASP A 112 -4.61 2.14 -0.98
N ILE A 113 -4.33 0.95 -0.46
CA ILE A 113 -4.89 0.47 0.79
C ILE A 113 -3.82 -0.17 1.66
N ILE A 114 -3.98 -0.01 2.97
CA ILE A 114 -3.27 -0.76 3.99
C ILE A 114 -4.27 -1.70 4.61
N VAL A 115 -3.97 -2.99 4.53
CA VAL A 115 -4.83 -4.07 5.02
C VAL A 115 -4.06 -4.94 6.00
N SER A 116 -4.80 -5.59 6.89
CA SER A 116 -4.28 -6.71 7.66
C SER A 116 -4.88 -8.03 7.20
N LEU A 117 -4.07 -9.09 7.28
CA LEU A 117 -4.38 -10.45 6.86
C LEU A 117 -4.05 -11.40 8.02
N SER A 118 -5.03 -12.19 8.45
CA SER A 118 -4.83 -13.22 9.47
C SER A 118 -5.52 -14.53 9.09
N GLY A 119 -4.96 -15.64 9.55
CA GLY A 119 -5.45 -17.00 9.24
C GLY A 119 -4.32 -17.98 8.96
N GLU A 120 -4.65 -19.26 8.84
CA GLU A 120 -3.66 -20.32 8.66
C GLU A 120 -2.90 -20.19 7.33
N LYS A 121 -3.59 -19.87 6.24
CA LYS A 121 -3.01 -19.71 4.90
C LYS A 121 -2.60 -18.27 4.58
N CYS A 122 -2.21 -17.50 5.60
CA CYS A 122 -1.82 -16.09 5.43
C CYS A 122 -0.64 -15.92 4.46
N ASP A 123 0.36 -16.79 4.53
CA ASP A 123 1.54 -16.71 3.66
C ASP A 123 1.19 -16.95 2.18
N GLU A 124 0.31 -17.92 1.89
CA GLU A 124 -0.20 -18.19 0.54
C GLU A 124 -1.01 -16.99 0.01
N ALA A 125 -1.87 -16.42 0.87
CA ALA A 125 -2.66 -15.24 0.53
C ALA A 125 -1.77 -14.03 0.21
N ILE A 126 -0.73 -13.78 1.01
CA ILE A 126 0.26 -12.72 0.78
C ILE A 126 0.93 -12.89 -0.59
N GLN A 127 1.41 -14.09 -0.89
CA GLN A 127 2.05 -14.38 -2.17
C GLN A 127 1.10 -14.17 -3.34
N TRP A 128 -0.16 -14.59 -3.20
CA TRP A 128 -1.17 -14.42 -4.23
C TRP A 128 -1.50 -12.93 -4.49
N VAL A 129 -1.64 -12.11 -3.43
CA VAL A 129 -1.85 -10.66 -3.59
C VAL A 129 -0.63 -10.01 -4.24
N ASN A 130 0.58 -10.37 -3.82
CA ASN A 130 1.83 -9.83 -4.39
C ASN A 130 1.95 -10.11 -5.90
N GLN A 131 1.45 -11.24 -6.39
CA GLN A 131 1.45 -11.57 -7.82
C GLN A 131 0.38 -10.80 -8.61
N LYS A 132 -0.74 -10.46 -7.97
CA LYS A 132 -1.89 -9.81 -8.61
C LYS A 132 -1.79 -8.28 -8.61
N ALA A 133 -1.23 -7.72 -7.55
CA ALA A 133 -1.18 -6.28 -7.33
C ALA A 133 -0.11 -5.59 -8.19
N GLN A 134 -0.35 -4.34 -8.57
CA GLN A 134 0.64 -3.52 -9.28
C GLN A 134 1.82 -3.15 -8.36
N ALA A 135 1.56 -2.98 -7.07
CA ALA A 135 2.60 -2.97 -6.05
C ALA A 135 2.07 -3.57 -4.74
N PHE A 136 2.95 -4.27 -4.04
CA PHE A 136 2.66 -4.89 -2.76
C PHE A 136 3.86 -4.67 -1.83
N ARG A 137 3.58 -4.38 -0.56
CA ARG A 137 4.62 -4.27 0.45
C ARG A 137 4.14 -4.81 1.78
N LEU A 138 4.84 -5.80 2.32
CA LEU A 138 4.66 -6.19 3.71
C LEU A 138 5.28 -5.13 4.61
N LEU A 139 4.47 -4.51 5.48
CA LEU A 139 4.91 -3.48 6.41
C LEU A 139 5.38 -4.08 7.74
N GLY A 140 4.80 -5.22 8.13
CA GLY A 140 5.15 -5.93 9.35
C GLY A 140 4.00 -6.82 9.83
N TRP A 141 4.01 -7.12 11.12
CA TRP A 141 3.08 -8.04 11.77
C TRP A 141 2.49 -7.40 13.03
N LEU A 142 1.18 -7.49 13.21
CA LEU A 142 0.48 -7.12 14.44
C LEU A 142 0.41 -8.30 15.38
N CYS A 143 0.42 -7.99 16.68
CA CYS A 143 0.31 -8.95 17.76
C CYS A 143 -1.11 -8.98 18.30
N HIS A 144 -1.70 -10.16 18.37
CA HIS A 144 -2.94 -10.40 19.10
C HIS A 144 -2.58 -10.86 20.52
N GLN A 145 -3.07 -10.13 21.52
CA GLN A 145 -3.02 -10.54 22.93
C GLN A 145 -4.06 -11.62 23.21
#